data_AF-A0A7C3JTG6-F1
#
_entry.id   AF-A0A7C3JTG6-F1
#
_cell.length_a   1.000
_cell.length_b   1.000
_cell.length_c   1.000
_cell.angle_alpha   90.00
_cell.angle_beta   90.00
_cell.angle_gamma   90.00
#
_symmetry.space_group_name_H-M   'P 1'
#
loop_
_entity.id
_entity.type
_entity.pdbx_description
1 polymer ?
#
loop_
_entity_poly.entity_id
_entity_poly.type
_entity_poly.pdbx_seq_one_letter_code
_entity_poly.pdbx_strand_id
1 'polypeptide(L)'
;MNIQLVTPAPLNLNNGNKITALRWAGILKKLGHHVSLTRSYDGGACDVLIALHARRSAESIQRFRADHPARALIVVLTGTDV
;
A
#
# COMPACT_ATOMS: atom_id res chain seq x y z
N MET A 1 -0.77 -12.32 8.61
CA MET A 1 -1.38 -11.91 7.33
C MET A 1 -0.29 -11.45 6.39
N ASN A 2 -0.49 -11.70 5.09
CA ASN A 2 0.30 -11.16 4.00
C ASN A 2 -0.31 -9.82 3.57
N ILE A 3 0.41 -8.74 3.81
CA ILE A 3 -0.02 -7.36 3.54
C ILE A 3 0.82 -6.82 2.38
N GLN A 4 0.17 -6.34 1.32
CA GLN A 4 0.82 -5.45 0.37
C GLN A 4 0.56 -4.00 0.77
N LEU A 5 1.64 -3.24 0.90
CA LEU A 5 1.62 -1.81 1.16
C LEU A 5 2.11 -1.11 -0.11
N VAL A 6 1.22 -0.41 -0.81
CA VAL A 6 1.52 0.32 -2.03
C VAL A 6 1.78 1.79 -1.70
N THR A 7 2.86 2.34 -2.23
CA THR A 7 3.18 3.77 -2.14
C THR A 7 3.62 4.29 -3.51
N PRO A 8 3.09 5.45 -3.98
CA PRO A 8 3.49 6.03 -5.26
C PRO A 8 4.90 6.64 -5.21
N ALA A 9 5.50 6.69 -4.02
CA ALA A 9 6.81 7.27 -3.82
C ALA A 9 7.89 6.43 -4.49
N PRO A 10 8.72 7.03 -5.37
CA PRO A 10 9.96 6.42 -5.79
C PRO A 10 10.84 6.16 -4.55
N LEU A 11 11.29 4.93 -4.35
CA LEU A 11 12.09 4.57 -3.17
C LEU A 11 13.43 5.33 -3.10
N ASN A 12 13.85 5.96 -4.20
CA ASN A 12 15.05 6.77 -4.34
C ASN A 12 14.86 8.27 -4.01
N LEU A 13 13.64 8.75 -3.76
CA LEU A 13 13.37 10.13 -3.36
C LEU A 13 12.90 10.20 -1.90
N ASN A 14 13.46 11.13 -1.12
CA ASN A 14 13.02 11.38 0.25
C ASN A 14 11.75 12.22 0.25
N ASN A 15 10.59 11.56 0.17
CA ASN A 15 9.28 12.20 0.30
C ASN A 15 8.48 11.65 1.49
N GLY A 16 7.50 12.42 1.95
CA GLY A 16 6.69 12.06 3.13
C GLY A 16 5.99 10.71 2.98
N ASN A 17 5.48 10.39 1.78
CA ASN A 17 4.79 9.13 1.50
C ASN A 17 5.72 7.91 1.66
N LYS A 18 6.99 8.00 1.25
CA LYS A 18 7.99 6.95 1.47
C LYS A 18 8.24 6.73 2.96
N ILE A 19 8.45 7.81 3.71
CA ILE A 19 8.73 7.72 5.15
C ILE A 19 7.54 7.10 5.89
N THR A 20 6.31 7.51 5.55
CA THR A 20 5.09 6.92 6.09
C THR A 20 5.02 5.42 5.76
N ALA A 21 5.26 5.03 4.50
CA ALA A 21 5.21 3.63 4.10
C ALA A 21 6.24 2.76 4.83
N LEU A 22 7.48 3.23 4.98
CA LEU A 22 8.53 2.52 5.71
C LEU A 22 8.19 2.36 7.20
N ARG A 23 7.65 3.41 7.83
CA ARG A 23 7.21 3.37 9.24
C ARG A 23 6.07 2.37 9.43
N TRP A 24 5.05 2.42 8.57
CA TRP A 24 3.92 1.50 8.61
C TRP A 24 4.36 0.05 8.37
N ALA A 25 5.24 -0.19 7.39
CA ALA A 25 5.80 -1.52 7.16
C ALA A 25 6.55 -2.04 8.40
N GLY A 26 7.33 -1.20 9.08
CA GLY A 26 8.01 -1.56 10.33
C GLY A 26 7.03 -1.91 11.46
N ILE A 27 5.99 -1.11 11.66
CA ILE A 27 4.96 -1.34 12.69
C ILE A 27 4.22 -2.64 12.42
N LEU A 28 3.72 -2.85 11.20
CA LEU A 28 2.96 -4.03 10.81
C LEU A 28 3.81 -5.31 10.91
N LYS A 29 5.10 -5.25 10.56
CA LYS A 29 6.05 -6.37 10.77
C LYS A 29 6.23 -6.69 12.25
N LYS A 30 6.38 -5.67 13.12
CA LYS A 30 6.48 -5.87 14.58
C LYS A 30 5.23 -6.50 15.18
N LEU A 31 4.07 -6.30 14.56
CA LEU A 31 2.80 -6.95 14.93
C LEU A 31 2.66 -8.39 14.38
N GLY A 32 3.70 -8.94 13.73
CA GLY A 32 3.72 -10.33 13.24
C GLY A 32 3.12 -10.52 11.86
N HIS A 33 3.02 -9.46 11.04
CA HIS A 33 2.55 -9.55 9.66
C HIS A 33 3.71 -9.64 8.66
N HIS A 34 3.49 -10.34 7.55
CA HIS A 34 4.39 -10.30 6.39
C HIS A 34 4.00 -9.10 5.54
N VAL A 35 4.93 -8.17 5.32
CA VAL A 35 4.65 -6.92 4.62
C VAL A 35 5.57 -6.75 3.42
N SER A 36 4.97 -6.64 2.24
CA SER A 36 5.63 -6.28 0.99
C SER A 36 5.35 -4.83 0.67
N LEU A 37 6.41 -4.01 0.56
CA LEU A 37 6.31 -2.62 0.17
C LEU A 37 6.56 -2.50 -1.34
N THR A 38 5.55 -2.10 -2.12
CA THR A 38 5.64 -1.99 -3.57
C THR A 38 5.20 -0.62 -4.08
N ARG A 39 5.54 -0.29 -5.33
CA ARG A 39 5.08 0.94 -5.98
C ARG A 39 3.70 0.81 -6.61
N SER A 40 3.35 -0.41 -6.99
CA SER A 40 2.08 -0.77 -7.60
C SER A 40 1.69 -2.18 -7.17
N TYR A 41 0.40 -2.46 -7.26
CA TYR A 41 -0.14 -3.81 -7.15
C TYR A 41 0.11 -4.56 -8.45
N ASP A 42 0.76 -5.72 -8.36
CA ASP A 42 1.18 -6.54 -9.51
C ASP A 42 0.22 -7.71 -9.80
N GLY A 43 -0.83 -7.90 -9.00
CA GLY A 43 -1.75 -9.05 -9.09
C GLY A 43 -1.42 -10.18 -8.11
N GLY A 44 -0.40 -10.02 -7.26
CA GLY A 44 -0.05 -11.03 -6.26
C GLY A 44 -1.12 -11.18 -5.17
N ALA A 45 -1.48 -12.43 -4.85
CA ALA A 45 -2.45 -12.70 -3.78
C ALA A 45 -1.93 -12.23 -2.41
N CYS A 46 -2.66 -11.31 -1.77
CA CYS A 46 -2.43 -10.89 -0.39
C CYS A 46 -3.75 -10.77 0.39
N ASP A 47 -3.70 -10.86 1.72
CA ASP A 47 -4.90 -10.81 2.57
C ASP A 47 -5.50 -9.40 2.60
N VAL A 48 -4.62 -8.39 2.54
CA VAL A 48 -4.97 -6.97 2.62
C VAL A 48 -4.05 -6.16 1.71
N LEU A 49 -4.65 -5.27 0.91
CA LEU A 49 -3.93 -4.19 0.24
C LEU A 49 -4.12 -2.89 1.04
N ILE A 50 -3.01 -2.23 1.37
CA ILE A 50 -2.99 -0.88 1.94
C ILE A 50 -2.38 0.05 0.90
N ALA A 51 -3.14 1.02 0.38
CA ALA A 51 -2.71 1.96 -0.63
C ALA A 51 -2.53 3.36 -0.02
N LEU A 52 -1.31 3.87 -0.02
CA LEU A 52 -1.01 5.25 0.35
C LEU A 52 -1.23 6.16 -0.85
N HIS A 53 -1.94 7.28 -0.66
CA HIS A 53 -2.33 8.23 -1.70
C HIS A 53 -3.36 7.67 -2.69
N ALA A 54 -4.64 7.99 -2.47
CA ALA A 54 -5.79 7.57 -3.27
C ALA A 54 -5.60 7.82 -4.77
N ARG A 55 -5.23 9.05 -5.18
CA ARG A 55 -5.12 9.38 -6.62
C ARG A 55 -3.97 8.66 -7.30
N ARG A 56 -2.77 8.68 -6.69
CA ARG A 56 -1.58 8.09 -7.33
C ARG A 56 -1.54 6.57 -7.26
N SER A 57 -2.31 5.95 -6.38
CA SER A 57 -2.46 4.49 -6.29
C SER A 57 -3.79 3.97 -6.86
N ALA A 58 -4.56 4.82 -7.55
CA ALA A 58 -5.89 4.47 -8.07
C ALA A 58 -5.90 3.19 -8.93
N GLU A 59 -4.91 3.03 -9.82
CA GLU A 59 -4.81 1.83 -10.67
C GLU A 59 -4.63 0.55 -9.83
N SER A 60 -3.79 0.60 -8.80
CA SER A 60 -3.57 -0.53 -7.89
C SER A 60 -4.83 -0.85 -7.07
N ILE A 61 -5.54 0.18 -6.62
CA ILE A 61 -6.81 0.04 -5.87
C ILE A 61 -7.87 -0.63 -6.74
N GLN A 62 -8.06 -0.14 -7.96
CA GLN A 62 -9.05 -0.67 -8.91
C GLN A 62 -8.74 -2.12 -9.28
N ARG A 63 -7.48 -2.40 -9.63
CA ARG A 63 -7.05 -3.76 -9.99
C ARG A 63 -7.22 -4.73 -8.83
N PHE A 64 -6.81 -4.37 -7.61
CA PHE A 64 -6.99 -5.25 -6.45
C PHE A 64 -8.46 -5.51 -6.14
N ARG A 65 -9.34 -4.50 -6.25
CA ARG A 65 -10.77 -4.71 -6.05
C ARG A 65 -11.38 -5.63 -7.13
N ALA A 66 -10.90 -5.54 -8.37
CA ALA A 66 -11.34 -6.44 -9.45
C ALA A 66 -10.87 -7.88 -9.21
N ASP A 67 -9.59 -8.08 -8.88
CA ASP A 67 -9.00 -9.40 -8.66
C ASP A 67 -9.51 -10.05 -7.36
N HIS A 68 -9.81 -9.24 -6.34
CA HIS A 68 -10.19 -9.69 -5.00
C HIS A 68 -11.40 -8.92 -4.41
N PRO A 69 -12.62 -9.11 -4.95
CA PRO A 69 -13.79 -8.31 -4.58
C PRO A 69 -14.15 -8.34 -3.09
N ALA A 70 -13.88 -9.45 -2.41
CA ALA A 70 -14.20 -9.65 -1.00
C ALA A 70 -13.04 -9.36 -0.03
N ARG A 71 -11.82 -9.09 -0.52
CA ARG A 71 -10.67 -8.85 0.36
C ARG A 71 -10.64 -7.40 0.85
N ALA A 72 -9.98 -7.22 2.00
CA ALA A 72 -9.85 -5.91 2.62
C ALA A 72 -8.91 -5.01 1.81
N LEU A 73 -9.37 -3.79 1.58
CA LEU A 73 -8.65 -2.73 0.87
C LEU A 73 -8.71 -1.48 1.74
N ILE A 74 -7.55 -0.99 2.16
CA ILE A 74 -7.44 0.22 2.98
C ILE A 74 -6.79 1.29 2.12
N VAL A 75 -7.47 2.44 1.98
CA VAL A 75 -6.91 3.61 1.28
C VAL A 75 -6.57 4.66 2.33
N VAL A 76 -5.31 5.10 2.33
CA VAL A 76 -4.80 6.11 3.24
C VAL A 76 -4.62 7.41 2.45
N LEU A 77 -5.39 8.43 2.79
CA LEU A 77 -5.25 9.76 2.19
C LEU A 77 -3.97 10.42 2.72
N THR A 78 -3.03 10.74 1.83
CA THR A 78 -1.74 11.33 2.19
C THR A 78 -1.27 12.37 1.19
N GLY A 79 -0.36 13.25 1.63
CA GLY A 79 0.19 14.30 0.77
C GLY A 79 -0.92 15.20 0.24
N THR A 80 -0.93 15.43 -1.08
CA THR A 80 -1.90 16.29 -1.77
C THR A 80 -3.31 15.71 -1.89
N ASP A 81 -3.61 14.58 -1.26
CA ASP A 81 -4.99 14.10 -1.14
C ASP A 81 -5.75 14.76 0.02
N VAL A 82 -5.04 15.47 0.91
CA VAL A 82 -5.56 16.23 2.05
C VAL A 82 -5.22 17.70 1.91
#